data_AF-A0A7J8QXU7-F1
#
_entry.id   AF-A0A7J8QXU7-F1
#
_cell.length_a   1.000
_cell.length_b   1.000
_cell.length_c   1.000
_cell.angle_alpha   90.00
_cell.angle_beta   90.00
_cell.angle_gamma   90.00
#
_symmetry.space_group_name_H-M   'P 1'
#
loop_
_entity.id
_entity.type
_entity.pdbx_description
1 polymer ?
#
loop_
_entity_poly.entity_id
_entity_poly.type
_entity_poly.pdbx_seq_one_letter_code
_entity_poly.pdbx_strand_id
1 'polypeptide(L)'
;MAPELFYKNIGGISYKADVYSFGMMLMEIVGKRKNLTASAEHSSQVYFPTWIYDRLQLGENIELEDVTESENTIRRKMIMVAFWCIQTKPIHRPSMTKVLKMLESEDELLEIPPKSLIFSVDMSCNDSE
;
A
#
# COMPACT_ATOMS: atom_id res chain seq x y z
N MET A 1 3.22 0.53 -10.78
CA MET A 1 4.59 1.05 -11.02
C MET A 1 4.81 2.30 -10.19
N ALA A 2 6.05 2.68 -9.90
CA ALA A 2 6.31 3.89 -9.13
C ALA A 2 5.93 5.15 -9.94
N PRO A 3 5.31 6.16 -9.32
CA PRO A 3 4.69 7.28 -10.05
C PRO A 3 5.70 8.18 -10.77
N GLU A 4 6.89 8.35 -10.20
CA GLU A 4 7.97 9.16 -10.76
C GLU A 4 8.51 8.64 -12.11
N LEU A 5 8.19 7.39 -12.49
CA LEU A 5 8.50 6.89 -13.83
C LEU A 5 7.68 7.57 -14.92
N PHE A 6 6.48 8.07 -14.60
CA PHE A 6 5.58 8.75 -15.53
C PHE A 6 5.49 10.25 -15.25
N TYR A 7 5.54 10.64 -13.97
CA TYR A 7 5.35 12.02 -13.52
C TYR A 7 6.67 12.62 -13.01
N LYS A 8 7.39 13.31 -13.91
CA LYS A 8 8.71 13.90 -13.61
C LYS A 8 8.70 14.98 -12.52
N ASN A 9 7.53 15.53 -12.17
CA ASN A 9 7.36 16.52 -11.11
C ASN A 9 7.26 15.90 -9.69
N ILE A 10 7.13 14.58 -9.57
CA ILE A 10 6.99 13.88 -8.27
C ILE A 10 8.36 13.51 -7.67
N GLY A 11 9.40 13.40 -8.51
CA GLY A 11 10.77 13.13 -8.09
C GLY A 11 11.63 12.54 -9.22
N GLY A 12 12.91 12.33 -8.93
CA GLY A 12 13.84 11.65 -9.84
C GLY A 12 13.79 10.13 -9.69
N ILE A 13 14.03 9.41 -10.79
CA ILE A 13 14.16 7.94 -10.79
C ILE A 13 15.38 7.56 -9.95
N SER A 14 15.17 6.64 -9.00
CA SER A 14 16.20 6.16 -8.07
C SER A 14 15.81 4.79 -7.53
N TYR A 15 16.63 4.21 -6.64
CA TYR A 15 16.30 2.97 -5.90
C TYR A 15 14.96 3.03 -5.14
N LYS A 16 14.40 4.23 -4.93
CA LYS A 16 13.07 4.41 -4.35
C LYS A 16 11.94 3.83 -5.21
N ALA A 17 12.15 3.67 -6.51
CA ALA A 17 11.21 2.99 -7.39
C ALA A 17 11.11 1.49 -7.08
N ASP A 18 12.22 0.86 -6.68
CA ASP A 18 12.24 -0.53 -6.24
C ASP A 18 11.55 -0.69 -4.88
N VAL A 19 11.76 0.26 -3.96
CA VAL A 19 11.03 0.32 -2.67
C VAL A 19 9.52 0.38 -2.91
N TYR A 20 9.07 1.19 -3.87
CA TYR A 20 7.65 1.26 -4.22
C TYR A 20 7.13 -0.07 -4.75
N SER A 21 7.85 -0.69 -5.69
CA SER A 21 7.47 -1.96 -6.30
C SER A 21 7.40 -3.08 -5.24
N PHE A 22 8.32 -3.08 -4.28
CA PHE A 22 8.27 -3.97 -3.12
C PHE A 22 7.02 -3.73 -2.26
N GLY A 23 6.67 -2.47 -1.99
CA GLY A 23 5.44 -2.14 -1.28
C GLY A 23 4.17 -2.64 -1.98
N MET A 24 4.12 -2.51 -3.31
CA MET A 24 3.02 -3.06 -4.12
C MET A 24 2.97 -4.59 -4.05
N MET A 25 4.12 -5.26 -4.13
CA MET A 25 4.24 -6.72 -3.98
C MET A 25 3.75 -7.19 -2.59
N LEU A 26 4.09 -6.47 -1.52
CA LEU A 26 3.59 -6.78 -0.17
C LEU A 26 2.05 -6.70 -0.11
N MET A 27 1.44 -5.69 -0.72
CA MET A 27 -0.02 -5.59 -0.79
C MET A 27 -0.63 -6.77 -1.55
N GLU A 28 0.00 -7.22 -2.63
CA GLU A 28 -0.43 -8.39 -3.40
C GLU A 28 -0.38 -9.68 -2.57
N ILE A 29 0.68 -9.89 -1.80
CA ILE A 29 0.84 -11.03 -0.89
C ILE A 29 -0.25 -11.01 0.18
N VAL A 30 -0.46 -9.85 0.83
CA VAL A 30 -1.45 -9.72 1.90
C VAL A 30 -2.88 -9.87 1.37
N GLY A 31 -3.18 -9.25 0.24
CA GLY A 31 -4.51 -9.33 -0.38
C GLY A 31 -4.82 -10.66 -1.04
N LYS A 32 -3.81 -11.53 -1.22
CA LYS A 32 -3.90 -12.78 -2.02
C LYS A 32 -4.53 -12.56 -3.40
N ARG A 33 -4.44 -11.32 -3.92
CA ARG A 33 -5.07 -10.85 -5.15
C ARG A 33 -4.20 -9.79 -5.79
N LYS A 34 -4.32 -9.61 -7.10
CA LYS A 34 -3.63 -8.53 -7.82
C LYS A 34 -4.13 -7.18 -7.31
N ASN A 35 -3.24 -6.19 -7.21
CA ASN A 35 -3.60 -4.85 -6.71
C ASN A 35 -4.65 -4.13 -7.58
N LEU A 36 -4.65 -4.43 -8.89
CA LEU A 36 -5.64 -3.99 -9.87
C LEU A 36 -6.50 -5.19 -10.26
N THR A 37 -7.79 -5.13 -9.93
CA THR A 37 -8.77 -6.10 -10.40
C THR A 37 -9.81 -5.35 -11.23
N ALA A 38 -9.74 -5.48 -12.56
CA ALA A 38 -10.75 -4.97 -13.50
C ALA A 38 -12.13 -5.64 -13.33
N SER A 39 -12.19 -6.71 -12.54
CA SER A 39 -13.39 -7.49 -12.21
C SER A 39 -13.60 -7.52 -10.70
N ALA A 40 -13.60 -6.35 -10.04
CA ALA A 40 -14.06 -6.26 -8.66
C ALA A 40 -15.58 -6.04 -8.65
N GLU A 41 -16.32 -6.84 -7.88
CA GLU A 41 -17.79 -6.81 -7.79
C GLU A 41 -18.34 -5.47 -7.24
N HIS A 42 -17.47 -4.62 -6.66
CA HIS A 42 -17.80 -3.28 -6.17
C HIS A 42 -16.75 -2.26 -6.63
N SER A 43 -17.20 -1.10 -7.11
CA SER A 43 -16.34 0.02 -7.55
C SER A 43 -15.38 0.53 -6.47
N SER A 44 -15.70 0.32 -5.19
CA SER A 44 -14.84 0.64 -4.05
C SER A 44 -13.64 -0.31 -3.84
N GLN A 45 -13.56 -1.42 -4.59
CA GLN A 45 -12.49 -2.40 -4.51
C GLN A 45 -11.54 -2.40 -5.72
N VAL A 46 -11.72 -1.48 -6.67
CA VAL A 46 -10.96 -1.40 -7.92
C VAL A 46 -9.45 -1.28 -7.67
N TYR A 47 -9.06 -0.66 -6.55
CA TYR A 47 -7.68 -0.62 -6.08
C TYR A 47 -7.54 -1.08 -4.63
N PHE A 48 -6.96 -2.26 -4.43
CA PHE A 48 -6.83 -2.90 -3.12
C PHE A 48 -6.14 -2.03 -2.04
N PRO A 49 -5.04 -1.31 -2.33
CA PRO A 49 -4.42 -0.43 -1.34
C PRO A 49 -5.35 0.66 -0.79
N THR A 50 -6.20 1.28 -1.62
CA THR A 50 -7.14 2.32 -1.15
C THR A 50 -8.16 1.73 -0.18
N TRP A 51 -8.76 0.60 -0.56
CA TRP A 51 -9.76 -0.09 0.26
C TRP A 51 -9.23 -0.50 1.64
N ILE A 52 -8.00 -1.02 1.69
CA ILE A 52 -7.34 -1.37 2.95
C ILE A 52 -7.06 -0.13 3.81
N TYR A 53 -6.63 0.98 3.19
CA TYR A 53 -6.30 2.20 3.92
C TYR A 53 -7.52 2.77 4.64
N ASP A 54 -8.67 2.77 3.97
CA ASP A 54 -9.93 3.27 4.54
C ASP A 54 -10.39 2.41 5.73
N ARG A 55 -10.24 1.07 5.63
CA ARG A 55 -10.53 0.17 6.77
C ARG A 55 -9.59 0.37 7.95
N LEU A 56 -8.29 0.58 7.69
CA LEU A 56 -7.33 0.89 8.76
C LEU A 56 -7.69 2.17 9.50
N GLN A 57 -8.17 3.20 8.80
CA GLN A 57 -8.61 4.46 9.44
C GLN A 57 -9.85 4.29 10.29
N LEU A 58 -10.77 3.40 9.91
CA LEU A 58 -11.98 3.09 10.67
C LEU A 58 -11.71 2.20 11.89
N GLY A 59 -10.46 1.75 12.08
CA GLY A 59 -10.10 0.83 13.16
C GLY A 59 -10.68 -0.58 12.97
N GLU A 60 -11.18 -0.89 11.77
CA GLU A 60 -11.74 -2.20 11.47
C GLU A 60 -10.63 -3.26 11.36
N ASN A 61 -10.91 -4.45 11.89
CA ASN A 61 -10.08 -5.61 11.60
C ASN A 61 -10.20 -5.95 10.11
N ILE A 62 -9.05 -6.15 9.47
CA ILE A 62 -8.98 -6.62 8.09
C ILE A 62 -9.19 -8.14 8.15
N GLU A 63 -10.43 -8.54 8.36
CA GLU A 63 -10.88 -9.93 8.41
C GLU A 63 -10.86 -10.53 7.00
N LEU A 64 -9.68 -10.94 6.54
CA LEU A 64 -9.58 -11.97 5.50
C LEU A 64 -9.53 -13.32 6.23
N GLU A 65 -10.62 -14.09 6.15
CA GLU A 65 -10.83 -15.53 6.45
C GLU A 65 -9.85 -16.25 7.40
N ASP A 66 -10.39 -16.85 8.47
CA ASP A 66 -9.85 -17.93 9.33
C ASP A 66 -8.33 -17.90 9.62
N VAL A 67 -7.85 -16.77 10.15
CA VAL A 67 -6.44 -16.54 10.54
C VAL A 67 -6.31 -16.46 12.06
N THR A 68 -5.20 -16.98 12.55
CA THR A 68 -4.79 -16.81 13.95
C THR A 68 -4.47 -15.34 14.27
N GLU A 69 -4.50 -14.98 15.55
CA GLU A 69 -4.16 -13.63 16.03
C GLU A 69 -2.74 -13.20 15.61
N SER A 70 -1.78 -14.12 15.67
CA SER A 70 -0.39 -13.86 15.26
C SER A 70 -0.26 -13.58 13.76
N GLU A 71 -1.01 -14.30 12.92
CA GLU A 71 -1.05 -14.04 11.48
C GLU A 71 -1.69 -12.69 11.16
N ASN A 72 -2.71 -12.27 11.93
CA ASN A 72 -3.31 -10.94 11.81
C ASN A 72 -2.33 -9.83 12.20
N THR A 73 -1.53 -10.00 13.25
CA THR A 73 -0.45 -9.07 13.60
C THR A 73 0.55 -8.93 12.45
N ILE A 74 1.06 -10.05 11.92
CA ILE A 74 2.03 -10.05 10.81
C ILE A 74 1.42 -9.36 9.59
N ARG A 75 0.17 -9.70 9.25
CA ARG A 75 -0.57 -9.09 8.15
C ARG A 75 -0.68 -7.58 8.32
N ARG A 76 -1.15 -7.11 9.47
CA ARG A 76 -1.29 -5.68 9.76
C ARG A 76 0.05 -4.98 9.61
N LYS A 77 1.11 -5.57 10.14
CA LYS A 77 2.47 -5.05 10.00
C LYS A 77 2.94 -4.94 8.54
N MET A 78 2.73 -5.98 7.74
CA MET A 78 3.05 -5.98 6.30
C MET A 78 2.31 -4.86 5.57
N ILE A 79 1.03 -4.65 5.88
CA ILE A 79 0.22 -3.58 5.30
C ILE A 79 0.80 -2.20 5.65
N MET A 80 1.17 -1.99 6.91
CA MET A 80 1.73 -0.71 7.35
C MET A 80 3.06 -0.41 6.65
N VAL A 81 3.96 -1.39 6.60
CA VAL A 81 5.23 -1.29 5.87
C VAL A 81 4.97 -1.01 4.40
N ALA A 82 4.02 -1.72 3.79
CA ALA A 82 3.66 -1.51 2.40
C ALA A 82 3.15 -0.09 2.14
N PHE A 83 2.31 0.47 3.01
CA PHE A 83 1.85 1.86 2.87
C PHE A 83 2.96 2.90 2.99
N TRP A 84 3.98 2.66 3.82
CA TRP A 84 5.17 3.50 3.86
C TRP A 84 5.98 3.41 2.56
N CYS A 85 6.05 2.23 1.96
CA CYS A 85 6.75 1.99 0.69
C CYS A 85 6.03 2.61 -0.52
N ILE A 86 4.70 2.63 -0.56
CA ILE A 86 3.91 3.11 -1.71
C ILE A 86 3.53 4.60 -1.64
N GLN A 87 4.24 5.39 -0.84
CA GLN A 87 4.08 6.84 -0.79
C GLN A 87 4.34 7.47 -2.17
N THR A 88 3.49 8.43 -2.55
CA THR A 88 3.56 9.10 -3.86
C THR A 88 4.94 9.70 -4.11
N LYS A 89 5.42 10.52 -3.17
CA LYS A 89 6.74 11.16 -3.30
C LYS A 89 7.86 10.21 -2.84
N PRO A 90 8.90 9.96 -3.66
CA PRO A 90 10.01 9.08 -3.32
C PRO A 90 10.72 9.42 -2.00
N ILE A 91 10.76 10.72 -1.63
CA ILE A 91 11.40 11.20 -0.41
C ILE A 91 10.73 10.71 0.88
N HIS A 92 9.43 10.39 0.83
CA HIS A 92 8.69 9.89 1.99
C HIS A 92 8.78 8.37 2.15
N ARG A 93 9.25 7.65 1.13
CA ARG A 93 9.45 6.21 1.22
C ARG A 93 10.65 5.92 2.12
N PRO A 94 10.63 4.85 2.94
CA PRO A 94 11.80 4.42 3.72
C PRO A 94 12.96 3.95 2.82
N SER A 95 14.14 3.69 3.41
CA SER A 95 15.19 2.90 2.75
C SER A 95 14.89 1.41 2.92
N MET A 96 15.41 0.55 2.04
CA MET A 96 15.21 -0.90 2.19
C MET A 96 15.71 -1.44 3.52
N THR A 97 16.82 -0.90 4.05
CA THR A 97 17.29 -1.25 5.41
C THR A 97 16.28 -0.89 6.49
N LYS A 98 15.59 0.25 6.37
CA LYS A 98 14.52 0.64 7.31
C LYS A 98 13.29 -0.25 7.13
N VAL A 99 12.93 -0.61 5.90
CA VAL A 99 11.85 -1.56 5.60
C VAL A 99 12.08 -2.90 6.29
N LEU A 100 13.29 -3.46 6.18
CA LEU A 100 13.65 -4.72 6.84
C LEU A 100 13.52 -4.61 8.36
N LYS A 101 14.07 -3.55 8.97
CA LYS A 101 13.91 -3.30 10.42
C LYS A 101 12.45 -3.21 10.84
N MET A 102 11.61 -2.54 10.05
CA MET A 102 10.17 -2.45 10.33
C MET A 102 9.49 -3.81 10.19
N LEU A 103 9.95 -4.71 9.33
CA LEU A 103 9.40 -6.07 9.21
C LEU A 103 9.88 -6.99 10.33
N GLU A 104 11.14 -6.86 10.76
CA GLU A 104 11.78 -7.70 11.78
C GLU A 104 11.46 -7.29 13.23
N SER A 105 11.00 -6.06 13.49
CA SER A 105 10.73 -5.61 14.87
C SER A 105 9.69 -6.48 15.59
N GLU A 106 9.81 -6.65 16.91
CA GLU A 106 8.73 -7.28 17.69
C GLU A 106 7.61 -6.28 18.02
N ASP A 107 7.92 -4.98 17.97
CA ASP A 107 6.96 -3.91 18.24
C ASP A 107 5.93 -3.75 17.13
N GLU A 108 4.65 -3.73 17.51
CA GLU A 108 3.49 -3.54 16.62
C GLU A 108 3.18 -2.06 16.33
N LEU A 109 3.84 -1.11 17.01
CA LEU A 109 3.49 0.31 17.00
C LEU A 109 4.09 1.07 15.81
N LEU A 110 3.77 0.62 14.60
CA LEU A 110 3.96 1.48 13.43
C LEU A 110 2.82 2.50 13.38
N GLU A 111 3.13 3.74 13.02
CA GLU A 111 2.10 4.74 12.71
C GLU A 111 1.59 4.55 11.28
N ILE A 112 0.29 4.77 11.08
CA ILE A 112 -0.32 4.77 9.75
C ILE A 112 0.26 5.94 8.97
N PRO A 113 0.94 5.71 7.83
CA PRO A 113 1.50 6.79 7.04
C PRO A 113 0.39 7.64 6.41
N PRO A 114 0.70 8.87 5.95
CA PRO A 114 -0.27 9.71 5.24
C PRO A 114 -0.87 9.00 4.02
N LYS A 115 -2.14 9.29 3.73
CA LYS A 115 -2.83 8.75 2.54
C LYS A 115 -2.11 9.24 1.29
N SER A 116 -1.64 8.31 0.47
CA SER A 116 -0.97 8.62 -0.80
C SER A 116 -1.97 9.29 -1.75
N LEU A 117 -1.62 10.44 -2.34
CA LEU A 117 -2.53 11.22 -3.19
C LEU A 117 -2.96 10.49 -4.47
N ILE A 118 -2.19 9.49 -4.90
CA ILE A 118 -2.52 8.68 -6.08
C ILE A 118 -3.77 7.84 -5.86
N PHE A 119 -4.09 7.48 -4.62
CA PHE A 119 -5.31 6.77 -4.28
C PHE A 119 -6.59 7.57 -4.63
N SER A 120 -6.48 8.89 -4.79
CA SER A 120 -7.61 9.76 -5.15
C SER A 120 -7.80 9.93 -6.66
N VAL A 121 -6.78 9.68 -7.48
CA VAL A 121 -6.81 9.94 -8.93
C VAL A 121 -7.54 8.83 -9.69
N ASP A 122 -7.54 7.59 -9.17
CA ASP A 122 -8.29 6.48 -9.76
C ASP A 122 -9.83 6.62 -9.60
N MET A 123 -10.31 7.64 -8.89
CA MET A 123 -11.74 7.95 -8.76
C MET A 123 -12.23 9.01 -9.77
N SER A 124 -11.36 9.54 -10.64
CA SER A 124 -11.73 10.61 -11.60
C SER A 124 -11.48 10.32 -13.07
N CYS A 125 -11.13 9.09 -13.48
CA CYS A 125 -11.34 8.70 -14.87
C CYS A 125 -12.83 8.36 -15.07
N ASN A 126 -13.68 9.39 -14.99
CA ASN A 126 -14.97 9.35 -15.66
C ASN A 126 -14.70 9.52 -17.15
N ASP A 127 -15.30 8.63 -17.93
CA ASP A 127 -15.35 8.69 -19.38
C ASP A 127 -15.72 10.10 -19.87
N SER A 128 -14.88 10.63 -20.73
CA SER A 128 -15.12 11.77 -21.64
C SER A 128 -14.10 11.55 -22.75
N GLU A 129 -14.43 11.10 -23.96
CA GLU A 129 -15.62 11.22 -24.81
C GLU A 129 -15.59 10.06 -25.82
#